data_AF-A0AAV8Z7C0-F1
#
_entry.id   AF-A0AAV8Z7C0-F1
#
_cell.length_a   1.000
_cell.length_b   1.000
_cell.length_c   1.000
_cell.angle_alpha   90.00
_cell.angle_beta   90.00
_cell.angle_gamma   90.00
#
_symmetry.space_group_name_H-M   'P 1'
#
loop_
_entity.id
_entity.type
_entity.pdbx_description
1 polymer ?
#
loop_
_entity_poly.entity_id
_entity_poly.type
_entity_poly.pdbx_seq_one_letter_code
_entity_poly.pdbx_strand_id
1 'polypeptide(L)'
;MESDEEIESAEDVEIRPELSRRYLYITLSPKPTVSKIESKFRESSDVKDLPKSGRPKITQDKKIDNVLSTEENPQTSTLVASENEVSQTTVLRILRKENYHP
;
A
#
# COMPACT_ATOMS: atom_id res chain seq x y z
N MET A 1 -5.35 38.46 47.65
CA MET A 1 -4.74 39.16 46.52
C MET A 1 -4.56 38.11 45.44
N GLU A 2 -5.64 37.89 44.69
CA GLU A 2 -5.65 37.08 43.46
C GLU A 2 -4.95 37.88 42.37
N SER A 3 -4.06 37.23 41.63
CA SER A 3 -3.48 37.78 40.40
C SER A 3 -3.93 36.84 39.30
N ASP A 4 -4.98 37.23 38.60
CA ASP A 4 -5.44 36.56 37.39
C ASP A 4 -4.47 36.93 36.26
N GLU A 5 -3.72 35.93 35.78
CA GLU A 5 -2.93 36.06 34.55
C GLU A 5 -3.88 35.97 33.35
N GLU A 6 -4.09 37.12 32.70
CA GLU A 6 -4.84 37.23 31.45
C GLU A 6 -4.15 36.40 30.35
N ILE A 7 -4.79 35.31 29.93
CA ILE A 7 -4.37 34.52 28.77
C ILE A 7 -4.80 35.30 27.53
N GLU A 8 -3.80 35.82 26.80
CA GLU A 8 -3.94 36.54 25.54
C GLU A 8 -4.69 35.67 24.51
N SER A 9 -5.80 36.19 23.99
CA SER A 9 -6.69 35.50 23.05
C SER A 9 -5.96 35.21 21.74
N ALA A 10 -5.85 33.93 21.38
CA ALA A 10 -5.25 33.44 20.14
C ALA A 10 -6.16 33.64 18.90
N GLU A 11 -6.68 34.85 18.71
CA GLU A 11 -7.41 35.22 17.49
C GLU A 11 -6.42 35.79 16.46
N ASP A 12 -6.53 35.28 15.23
CA ASP A 12 -5.81 35.71 14.02
C ASP A 12 -4.42 35.12 13.73
N VAL A 13 -4.32 33.78 13.76
CA VAL A 13 -3.31 33.08 12.94
C VAL A 13 -3.82 33.04 11.49
N GLU A 14 -3.25 33.87 10.64
CA GLU A 14 -3.55 33.96 9.21
C GLU A 14 -3.18 32.64 8.48
N ILE A 15 -4.15 31.73 8.37
CA ILE A 15 -3.93 30.40 7.77
C ILE A 15 -3.78 30.57 6.25
N ARG A 16 -2.56 30.33 5.75
CA ARG A 16 -2.27 30.30 4.30
C ARG A 16 -3.28 29.40 3.58
N PRO A 17 -3.90 29.84 2.46
CA PRO A 17 -5.00 29.11 1.81
C PRO A 17 -4.59 27.72 1.29
N GLU A 18 -3.31 27.51 0.99
CA GLU A 18 -2.78 26.20 0.58
C GLU A 18 -2.74 25.17 1.72
N LEU A 19 -2.59 25.65 2.95
CA LEU A 19 -2.61 24.82 4.16
C LEU A 19 -4.06 24.51 4.58
N SER A 20 -5.00 25.42 4.31
CA SER A 20 -6.42 25.29 4.66
C SER A 20 -7.04 23.97 4.16
N ARG A 21 -6.74 23.55 2.93
CA ARG A 21 -7.28 22.30 2.37
C ARG A 21 -6.78 21.04 3.09
N ARG A 22 -5.55 21.05 3.61
CA ARG A 22 -4.98 19.92 4.37
C ARG A 22 -5.52 19.88 5.80
N TYR A 23 -5.70 21.03 6.43
CA TYR A 23 -6.22 21.12 7.81
C TYR A 23 -7.73 20.82 7.89
N LEU A 24 -8.52 21.19 6.87
CA LEU A 24 -9.95 20.85 6.82
C LEU A 24 -10.23 19.34 6.87
N TYR A 25 -9.36 18.53 6.25
CA TYR A 25 -9.50 17.07 6.27
C TYR A 25 -9.28 16.47 7.67
N ILE A 26 -8.41 17.09 8.47
CA ILE A 26 -8.14 16.65 9.86
C ILE A 26 -9.37 16.92 10.73
N THR A 27 -9.99 18.09 10.60
CA THR A 27 -11.17 18.49 11.39
C THR A 27 -12.44 17.70 11.07
N LEU A 28 -12.55 17.16 9.84
CA LEU A 28 -13.70 16.34 9.41
C LEU A 28 -13.50 14.84 9.62
N SER A 29 -12.30 14.41 10.02
CA SER A 29 -12.00 13.00 10.23
C SER A 29 -12.47 12.52 11.62
N PRO A 30 -12.93 11.27 11.76
CA PRO A 30 -13.29 10.73 13.07
C PRO A 30 -12.09 10.81 14.04
N LYS A 31 -12.34 11.27 15.28
CA LYS A 31 -11.34 11.30 16.38
C LYS A 31 -10.42 10.06 16.45
N PRO A 32 -10.90 8.81 16.32
CA PRO A 32 -10.00 7.64 16.37
C PRO A 32 -9.05 7.53 15.17
N THR A 33 -9.40 8.09 14.02
CA THR A 33 -8.56 8.07 12.82
C THR A 33 -7.37 9.01 12.98
N VAL A 34 -7.59 10.21 13.51
CA VAL A 34 -6.51 11.18 13.81
C VAL A 34 -5.52 10.59 14.82
N SER A 35 -6.03 10.02 15.92
CA SER A 35 -5.18 9.40 16.95
C SER A 35 -4.31 8.27 16.40
N LYS A 36 -4.86 7.40 15.55
CA LYS A 36 -4.08 6.31 14.91
C LYS A 36 -2.99 6.83 13.98
N ILE A 37 -3.29 7.88 13.21
CA ILE A 37 -2.32 8.52 12.32
C ILE A 37 -1.20 9.19 13.13
N GLU A 38 -1.56 9.87 14.22
CA GLU A 38 -0.58 10.51 15.10
C GLU A 38 0.35 9.48 15.76
N SER A 39 -0.20 8.40 16.32
CA SER A 39 0.60 7.31 16.89
C SER A 39 1.56 6.71 15.86
N LYS A 40 1.05 6.41 14.66
CA LYS A 40 1.85 5.88 13.55
C LYS A 40 2.97 6.82 13.12
N PHE A 41 2.71 8.13 13.06
CA PHE A 41 3.71 9.14 12.72
C PHE A 41 4.78 9.24 13.81
N ARG A 42 4.40 9.22 15.09
CA ARG A 42 5.36 9.22 16.20
C ARG A 42 6.27 7.98 16.19
N GLU A 43 5.76 6.83 15.75
CA GLU A 43 6.53 5.58 15.68
C GLU A 43 7.42 5.47 14.43
N SER A 44 6.87 5.80 13.25
CA SER A 44 7.53 5.53 11.95
C SER A 44 8.01 6.77 11.22
N SER A 45 7.70 7.97 11.72
CA SER A 45 7.93 9.27 11.05
C SER A 45 7.28 9.38 9.66
N ASP A 46 6.39 8.46 9.29
CA ASP A 46 5.65 8.47 8.03
C ASP A 46 4.15 8.25 8.30
N VAL A 47 3.32 8.88 7.48
CA VAL A 47 1.86 8.74 7.51
C VAL A 47 1.40 7.71 6.48
N LYS A 48 2.25 7.31 5.52
CA LYS A 48 1.93 6.34 4.45
C LYS A 48 1.50 4.99 4.99
N ASP A 49 0.49 4.41 4.37
CA ASP A 49 0.00 3.08 4.74
C ASP A 49 1.09 2.02 4.69
N LEU A 50 1.14 1.23 5.76
CA LEU A 50 2.00 0.06 5.81
C LEU A 50 1.54 -0.95 4.76
N PRO A 51 2.48 -1.68 4.15
CA PRO A 51 2.12 -2.74 3.21
C PRO A 51 1.26 -3.77 3.94
N LYS A 52 0.00 -3.92 3.51
CA LYS A 52 -0.91 -4.92 4.05
C LYS A 52 -0.44 -6.30 3.59
N SER A 53 -0.44 -7.28 4.49
CA SER A 53 -0.27 -8.66 4.11
C SER A 53 -1.43 -9.08 3.20
N GLY A 54 -1.11 -9.31 1.93
CA GLY A 54 -2.09 -9.79 0.95
C GLY A 54 -2.27 -11.30 1.05
N ARG A 55 -3.13 -11.85 0.17
CA ARG A 55 -3.26 -13.29 -0.03
C ARG A 55 -1.88 -13.88 -0.41
N PRO A 56 -1.50 -15.07 0.09
CA PRO A 56 -0.26 -15.72 -0.29
C PRO A 56 -0.17 -15.83 -1.81
N LYS A 57 0.96 -15.35 -2.34
CA LYS A 57 1.29 -15.45 -3.76
C LYS A 57 1.94 -16.81 -4.03
N ILE A 58 1.93 -17.23 -5.29
CA ILE A 58 2.73 -18.38 -5.76
C ILE A 58 4.19 -18.19 -5.34
N THR A 59 4.79 -19.30 -4.89
CA THR A 59 6.19 -19.41 -4.49
C THR A 59 7.12 -19.00 -5.62
N GLN A 60 8.33 -18.54 -5.29
CA GLN A 60 9.27 -18.11 -6.31
C GLN A 60 9.71 -19.27 -7.19
N ASP A 61 9.93 -20.44 -6.60
CA ASP A 61 10.35 -21.68 -7.30
C ASP A 61 9.35 -22.04 -8.40
N LYS A 62 8.06 -22.13 -8.07
CA LYS A 62 7.00 -22.38 -9.06
C LYS A 62 6.95 -21.33 -10.17
N LYS A 63 7.36 -20.07 -9.94
CA LYS A 63 7.43 -19.07 -11.02
C LYS A 63 8.60 -19.35 -11.95
N ILE A 64 9.75 -19.70 -11.39
CA ILE A 64 10.96 -20.03 -12.14
C ILE A 64 10.68 -21.26 -13.01
N ASP A 65 10.11 -22.31 -12.41
CA ASP A 65 9.76 -23.54 -13.13
C ASP A 65 8.79 -23.26 -14.28
N ASN A 66 7.77 -22.42 -14.05
CA ASN A 66 6.82 -22.01 -15.11
C ASN A 66 7.51 -21.26 -16.26
N VAL A 67 8.49 -20.42 -15.98
CA VAL A 67 9.21 -19.64 -17.02
C VAL A 67 10.18 -20.54 -17.78
N LEU A 68 10.96 -21.36 -17.10
CA LEU A 68 11.94 -22.25 -17.74
C LEU A 68 11.27 -23.28 -18.65
N SER A 69 10.22 -23.93 -18.17
CA SER A 69 9.48 -24.93 -18.95
C SER A 69 8.80 -24.34 -20.19
N THR A 70 8.37 -23.07 -20.14
CA THR A 70 7.78 -22.38 -21.30
C THR A 70 8.84 -21.84 -22.26
N GLU A 71 10.04 -21.52 -21.78
CA GLU A 71 11.19 -21.20 -22.63
C GLU A 71 11.67 -22.43 -23.41
N GLU A 72 11.75 -23.59 -22.76
CA GLU A 72 12.13 -24.86 -23.39
C GLU A 72 11.08 -25.34 -24.39
N ASN A 73 9.79 -25.16 -24.08
CA ASN A 73 8.70 -25.52 -24.97
C ASN A 73 7.53 -24.52 -24.90
N PRO A 74 7.45 -23.55 -25.84
CA PRO A 74 6.44 -22.50 -25.80
C PRO A 74 4.99 -23.00 -25.88
N GLN A 75 4.76 -24.20 -26.42
CA GLN A 75 3.41 -24.75 -26.61
C GLN A 75 2.85 -25.46 -25.36
N THR A 76 3.61 -25.57 -24.27
CA THR A 76 3.23 -26.38 -23.09
C THR A 76 2.74 -25.56 -21.90
N SER A 77 2.46 -24.26 -22.07
CA SER A 77 2.04 -23.36 -20.99
C SER A 77 0.82 -23.88 -20.19
N THR A 78 -0.06 -24.65 -20.83
CA THR A 78 -1.21 -25.31 -20.19
C THR A 78 -0.84 -26.58 -19.41
N LEU A 79 0.15 -27.34 -19.86
CA LEU A 79 0.68 -28.52 -19.14
C LEU A 79 1.45 -28.08 -17.89
N VAL A 80 2.31 -27.08 -18.06
CA VAL A 80 3.09 -26.43 -17.00
C VAL A 80 2.21 -25.88 -15.88
N ALA A 81 1.04 -25.33 -16.25
CA ALA A 81 0.03 -24.89 -15.28
C ALA A 81 -0.49 -26.07 -14.42
N SER A 82 -0.78 -27.21 -15.04
CA SER A 82 -1.27 -28.40 -14.33
C SER A 82 -0.21 -29.01 -13.41
N GLU A 83 1.04 -29.11 -13.86
CA GLU A 83 2.17 -29.69 -13.11
C GLU A 83 2.51 -28.86 -11.86
N ASN A 84 2.44 -27.53 -11.97
CA ASN A 84 2.73 -26.64 -10.85
C ASN A 84 1.52 -26.37 -9.94
N GLU A 85 0.36 -27.00 -10.20
CA GLU A 85 -0.91 -26.76 -9.50
C GLU A 85 -1.34 -25.27 -9.57
N VAL A 86 -1.10 -24.63 -10.71
CA VAL A 86 -1.36 -23.22 -10.95
C VAL A 86 -2.45 -23.09 -12.01
N SER A 87 -3.33 -22.08 -11.87
CA SER A 87 -4.29 -21.81 -12.95
C SER A 87 -3.58 -21.30 -14.21
N GLN A 88 -4.07 -21.69 -15.39
CA GLN A 88 -3.54 -21.20 -16.67
C GLN A 88 -3.51 -19.67 -16.74
N THR A 89 -4.56 -19.01 -16.22
CA THR A 89 -4.62 -17.54 -16.12
C THR A 89 -3.49 -16.95 -15.31
N THR A 90 -3.03 -17.67 -14.28
CA THR A 90 -1.91 -17.22 -13.45
C THR A 90 -0.57 -17.43 -14.14
N VAL A 91 -0.39 -18.53 -14.87
CA VAL A 91 0.79 -18.76 -15.72
C VAL A 91 0.89 -17.65 -16.78
N LEU A 92 -0.18 -17.39 -17.52
CA LEU A 92 -0.21 -16.29 -18.50
C LEU A 92 0.12 -14.92 -17.88
N ARG A 93 -0.35 -14.66 -16.65
CA ARG A 93 -0.02 -13.43 -15.93
C ARG A 93 1.46 -13.37 -15.53
N ILE A 94 2.05 -14.50 -15.14
CA ILE A 94 3.49 -14.61 -14.82
C ILE A 94 4.29 -14.35 -16.10
N LEU A 95 3.99 -15.04 -17.19
CA LEU A 95 4.69 -14.87 -18.48
C LEU A 95 4.63 -13.43 -18.97
N ARG A 96 3.45 -12.80 -18.94
CA ARG A 96 3.30 -11.37 -19.30
C ARG A 96 4.12 -10.45 -18.39
N LYS A 97 4.18 -10.74 -17.09
CA LYS A 97 4.94 -9.93 -16.13
C LYS A 97 6.45 -10.04 -16.36
N GLU A 98 6.92 -11.20 -16.81
CA GLU A 98 8.32 -11.44 -17.15
C GLU A 98 8.62 -11.18 -18.64
N ASN A 99 7.68 -10.57 -19.39
CA ASN A 99 7.80 -10.21 -20.81
C ASN A 99 7.98 -11.38 -21.79
N TYR A 100 7.52 -12.58 -21.44
CA TYR A 100 7.46 -13.73 -22.35
C TYR A 100 6.20 -13.68 -23.23
N HIS A 101 6.34 -14.05 -24.50
CA HIS A 101 5.19 -14.21 -25.39
C HIS A 101 4.44 -15.51 -25.03
N PRO A 102 3.12 -15.43 -24.77
CA PRO A 102 2.32 -16.60 -24.39
C PRO A 102 2.11 -17.59 -25.53
#